data_AF-B2ICQ7-F1
#
_entry.id   AF-B2ICQ7-F1
#
_cell.length_a   1.000
_cell.length_b   1.000
_cell.length_c   1.000
_cell.angle_alpha   90.00
_cell.angle_beta   90.00
_cell.angle_gamma   90.00
#
_symmetry.space_group_name_H-M   'P 1'
#
loop_
_entity.id
_entity.type
_entity.pdbx_description
1 polymer ?
#
loop_
_entity_poly.entity_id
_entity_poly.type
_entity_poly.pdbx_seq_one_letter_code
_entity_poly.pdbx_strand_id
1 'polypeptide(L)'
;MTKKRTYRDPKIVEDNDIPLSEAKALSTHPAVLAAINAVATERRPALTIWKSPTGTECDHIVMALEEYIYLGDFEATADNCYAWDADEIRL
;
A
#
# COMPACT_ATOMS: atom_id res chain seq x y z
N MET A 1 -24.83 6.79 -0.30
CA MET A 1 -24.13 6.40 0.94
C MET A 1 -22.65 6.60 0.70
N THR A 2 -21.99 7.49 1.43
CA THR A 2 -20.53 7.64 1.39
C THR A 2 -19.93 6.36 1.95
N LYS A 3 -19.22 5.56 1.14
CA LYS A 3 -18.57 4.34 1.63
C LYS A 3 -17.60 4.73 2.76
N LYS A 4 -17.72 4.09 3.91
CA LYS A 4 -16.82 4.36 5.05
C LYS A 4 -15.52 3.60 4.81
N ARG A 5 -14.41 4.33 4.74
CA ARG A 5 -13.06 3.76 4.67
C ARG A 5 -12.71 3.03 5.98
N THR A 6 -12.10 1.86 5.87
CA THR A 6 -11.51 1.08 6.97
C THR A 6 -10.03 1.39 7.11
N TYR A 7 -9.35 1.76 6.03
CA TYR A 7 -7.93 2.11 5.99
C TYR A 7 -7.68 3.61 5.93
N ARG A 8 -6.45 4.04 6.25
CA ARG A 8 -6.02 5.46 6.24
C ARG A 8 -6.08 6.08 4.84
N ASP A 9 -6.39 7.37 4.74
CA ASP A 9 -6.41 8.08 3.46
C ASP A 9 -5.03 8.09 2.82
N PRO A 10 -4.87 7.64 1.55
CA PRO A 10 -3.57 7.66 0.88
C PRO A 10 -3.02 9.08 0.72
N LYS A 11 -3.84 10.12 0.90
CA LYS A 11 -3.42 11.53 0.91
C LYS A 11 -2.87 12.00 2.26
N ILE A 12 -3.10 11.25 3.34
CA ILE A 12 -2.55 11.54 4.67
C ILE A 12 -1.16 10.89 4.74
N VAL A 13 -0.14 11.72 4.99
CA VAL A 13 1.26 11.30 5.13
C VAL A 13 1.71 11.55 6.57
N GLU A 14 2.28 10.53 7.20
CA GLU A 14 2.86 10.58 8.55
C GLU A 14 4.41 10.52 8.48
N ASP A 15 5.09 10.89 9.58
CA ASP A 15 6.56 11.06 9.62
C ASP A 15 7.36 9.80 9.23
N ASN A 16 6.77 8.61 9.32
CA ASN A 16 7.40 7.33 9.01
C ASN A 16 6.89 6.66 7.72
N ASP A 17 6.11 7.39 6.93
CA ASP A 17 5.61 6.94 5.64
C ASP A 17 6.68 7.10 4.56
N ILE A 18 6.55 6.31 3.50
CA ILE A 18 7.26 6.55 2.25
C ILE A 18 6.38 7.46 1.37
N PRO A 19 6.88 8.59 0.84
CA PRO A 19 6.10 9.40 -0.10
C PRO A 19 5.73 8.63 -1.36
N LEU A 20 4.50 8.78 -1.87
CA LEU A 20 4.07 8.12 -3.12
C LEU A 20 4.93 8.50 -4.33
N SER A 21 5.59 9.66 -4.31
CA SER A 21 6.55 10.08 -5.33
C SER A 21 7.78 9.17 -5.43
N GLU A 22 8.09 8.39 -4.39
CA GLU A 22 9.21 7.45 -4.38
C GLU A 22 8.86 6.09 -4.98
N ALA A 23 7.59 5.83 -5.29
CA ALA A 23 7.11 4.58 -5.86
C ALA A 23 7.95 4.12 -7.06
N LYS A 24 8.27 5.03 -7.99
CA LYS A 24 9.12 4.73 -9.16
C LYS A 24 10.55 4.36 -8.78
N ALA A 25 11.13 5.04 -7.79
CA ALA A 25 12.50 4.77 -7.35
C ALA A 25 12.61 3.40 -6.63
N LEU A 26 11.53 2.98 -5.98
CA LEU A 26 11.40 1.69 -5.31
C LEU A 26 10.83 0.58 -6.21
N SER A 27 10.66 0.82 -7.52
CA SER A 27 10.01 -0.12 -8.45
C SER A 27 8.70 -0.70 -7.89
N THR A 28 7.93 0.11 -7.17
CA THR A 28 6.73 -0.30 -6.43
C THR A 28 5.52 0.46 -6.94
N HIS A 29 4.38 -0.20 -7.07
CA HIS A 29 3.15 0.46 -7.50
C HIS A 29 2.66 1.45 -6.41
N PRO A 30 2.20 2.67 -6.76
CA PRO A 30 1.75 3.66 -5.77
C PRO A 30 0.68 3.14 -4.81
N ALA A 31 -0.24 2.31 -5.31
CA ALA A 31 -1.28 1.70 -4.48
C ALA A 31 -0.72 0.72 -3.42
N VAL A 32 0.32 -0.05 -3.76
CA VAL A 32 1.01 -0.95 -2.82
C VAL A 32 1.74 -0.13 -1.76
N LEU A 33 2.40 0.94 -2.17
CA LEU A 33 3.09 1.84 -1.25
C LEU A 33 2.12 2.52 -0.27
N ALA A 34 0.95 2.96 -0.76
CA ALA A 34 -0.12 3.48 0.08
C ALA A 34 -0.65 2.44 1.08
N ALA A 35 -0.78 1.18 0.66
CA ALA A 35 -1.18 0.07 1.52
C ALA A 35 -0.13 -0.20 2.61
N ILE A 36 1.16 -0.20 2.27
CA ILE A 36 2.26 -0.34 3.24
C ILE A 36 2.22 0.79 4.26
N ASN A 37 2.09 2.05 3.82
CA ASN A 37 1.97 3.20 4.71
C ASN A 37 0.80 3.04 5.69
N ALA A 38 -0.37 2.59 5.21
CA ALA A 38 -1.54 2.40 6.06
C ALA A 38 -1.42 1.25 7.09
N VAL A 39 -0.52 0.29 6.86
CA VAL A 39 -0.20 -0.79 7.80
C VAL A 39 0.96 -0.41 8.73
N ALA A 40 1.77 0.58 8.35
CA ALA A 40 2.91 1.04 9.12
C ALA A 40 2.51 1.58 10.50
N THR A 41 3.43 1.41 11.45
CA THR A 41 3.31 1.91 12.82
C THR A 41 4.63 2.53 13.26
N GLU A 42 4.63 3.26 14.38
CA GLU A 42 5.88 3.81 14.95
C GLU A 42 6.97 2.76 15.21
N ARG A 43 6.58 1.52 15.53
CA ARG A 43 7.53 0.42 15.80
C ARG A 43 7.93 -0.37 14.55
N ARG A 44 7.13 -0.29 13.49
CA ARG A 44 7.32 -0.96 12.20
C ARG A 44 7.04 0.07 11.10
N PRO A 45 8.00 0.97 10.81
CA PRO A 45 7.81 2.04 9.83
C PRO A 45 7.66 1.46 8.42
N ALA A 46 7.11 2.27 7.49
CA ALA A 46 6.77 1.81 6.14
C ALA A 46 7.98 1.20 5.41
N LEU A 47 9.16 1.82 5.52
CA LEU A 47 10.39 1.30 4.92
C LEU A 47 10.82 -0.06 5.50
N THR A 48 10.55 -0.32 6.78
CA THR A 48 10.84 -1.62 7.39
C THR A 48 9.88 -2.69 6.86
N ILE A 49 8.60 -2.37 6.76
CA ILE A 49 7.59 -3.28 6.20
C ILE A 49 7.89 -3.54 4.72
N TRP A 50 8.19 -2.50 3.94
CA TRP A 50 8.53 -2.61 2.51
C TRP A 50 9.73 -3.55 2.27
N LYS A 51 10.76 -3.51 3.12
CA LYS A 51 11.95 -4.38 2.99
C LYS A 51 11.74 -5.81 3.48
N SER A 52 10.94 -5.99 4.52
CA SER A 52 10.81 -7.28 5.21
C SER A 52 9.46 -7.35 5.94
N PRO A 53 8.37 -7.56 5.20
CA PRO A 53 7.06 -7.69 5.80
C PRO A 53 6.92 -9.05 6.49
N THR A 54 6.12 -9.09 7.55
CA THR A 54 5.63 -10.33 8.14
C THR A 54 4.42 -10.83 7.35
N GLY A 55 4.07 -12.12 7.49
CA GLY A 55 2.89 -12.67 6.82
C GLY A 55 1.60 -11.89 7.11
N THR A 56 1.37 -11.52 8.37
CA THR A 56 0.20 -10.72 8.77
C THR A 56 0.22 -9.31 8.18
N GLU A 57 1.38 -8.68 8.04
CA GLU A 57 1.47 -7.39 7.36
C GLU A 57 1.17 -7.54 5.87
N CYS A 58 1.63 -8.60 5.21
CA CYS A 58 1.25 -8.89 3.83
C CYS A 58 -0.26 -9.02 3.67
N ASP A 59 -0.94 -9.78 4.55
CA ASP A 59 -2.40 -9.93 4.52
C ASP A 59 -3.12 -8.59 4.66
N HIS A 60 -2.65 -7.73 5.58
CA HIS A 60 -3.22 -6.40 5.76
C HIS A 60 -2.93 -5.46 4.58
N ILE A 61 -1.78 -5.58 3.93
CA ILE A 61 -1.42 -4.82 2.73
C ILE A 61 -2.32 -5.21 1.57
N VAL A 62 -2.55 -6.50 1.36
CA VAL A 62 -3.48 -7.00 0.33
C VAL A 62 -4.88 -6.47 0.58
N MET A 63 -5.39 -6.59 1.82
CA MET A 63 -6.71 -6.08 2.18
C MET A 63 -6.84 -4.55 2.03
N ALA A 64 -5.78 -3.79 2.35
CA ALA A 64 -5.76 -2.34 2.13
C ALA A 64 -5.74 -1.97 0.64
N LEU A 65 -4.97 -2.70 -0.17
CA LEU A 65 -4.88 -2.51 -1.59
C LEU A 65 -6.24 -2.75 -2.26
N GLU A 66 -6.90 -3.88 -1.97
CA GLU A 66 -8.24 -4.20 -2.45
C GLU A 66 -9.24 -3.08 -2.12
N GLU A 67 -9.19 -2.56 -0.90
CA GLU A 67 -10.09 -1.49 -0.48
C GLU A 67 -9.84 -0.21 -1.28
N TYR A 68 -8.58 0.20 -1.49
CA TYR A 68 -8.30 1.39 -2.28
C TYR A 68 -8.73 1.28 -3.73
N ILE A 69 -8.58 0.11 -4.35
CA ILE A 69 -9.09 -0.15 -5.70
C ILE A 69 -10.63 -0.11 -5.70
N TYR A 70 -11.28 -0.74 -4.71
CA TYR A 70 -12.74 -0.75 -4.58
C TYR A 70 -13.37 0.63 -4.32
N LEU A 71 -12.65 1.50 -3.61
CA LEU A 71 -13.04 2.88 -3.34
C LEU A 71 -12.71 3.83 -4.50
N GLY A 72 -11.86 3.42 -5.44
CA GLY A 72 -11.43 4.23 -6.58
C GLY A 72 -10.33 5.23 -6.25
N ASP A 73 -9.59 5.02 -5.15
CA ASP A 73 -8.42 5.83 -4.79
C ASP A 73 -7.25 5.56 -5.75
N PHE A 74 -7.17 4.33 -6.28
CA PHE A 74 -6.27 3.95 -7.36
C PHE A 74 -7.03 3.13 -8.40
N GLU A 75 -6.62 3.22 -9.67
CA GLU A 75 -7.16 2.37 -10.74
C GLU A 75 -6.57 0.96 -10.65
N ALA A 76 -7.41 -0.04 -10.95
CA ALA A 76 -6.94 -1.41 -11.09
C ALA A 76 -5.99 -1.53 -12.29
N THR A 77 -4.90 -2.27 -12.14
CA THR A 77 -4.04 -2.61 -13.28
C THR A 77 -4.76 -3.59 -14.21
N ALA A 78 -4.42 -3.59 -15.50
CA ALA A 78 -5.14 -4.38 -16.51
C ALA A 78 -5.08 -5.90 -16.27
N ASP A 79 -4.05 -6.36 -15.55
CA ASP A 79 -3.78 -7.75 -15.22
C ASP A 79 -3.92 -8.04 -13.71
N ASN A 80 -4.44 -7.08 -12.93
CA ASN A 80 -4.46 -7.11 -11.46
C ASN A 80 -3.10 -7.42 -10.82
N CYS A 81 -2.00 -7.11 -11.51
CA CYS A 81 -0.65 -7.26 -10.98
C CYS A 81 -0.13 -5.91 -10.47
N TYR A 82 0.39 -5.88 -9.25
CA TYR A 82 0.90 -4.67 -8.61
C TYR A 82 2.33 -4.90 -8.14
N ALA A 83 3.27 -4.17 -8.74
CA ALA A 83 4.70 -4.32 -8.47
C ALA A 83 5.08 -3.95 -7.02
N TRP A 84 5.97 -4.73 -6.43
CA TRP A 84 6.65 -4.48 -5.16
C TRP A 84 8.13 -4.87 -5.30
N ASP A 85 8.93 -3.94 -5.82
CA ASP A 85 10.34 -4.17 -6.15
C ASP A 85 10.51 -5.35 -7.14
N ALA A 86 11.12 -6.45 -6.70
CA ALA A 86 11.28 -7.68 -7.48
C ALA A 86 10.08 -8.65 -7.34
N ASP A 87 9.18 -8.38 -6.40
CA ASP A 87 7.98 -9.15 -6.13
C ASP A 87 6.73 -8.47 -6.71
N GLU A 88 5.58 -9.15 -6.63
CA GLU A 88 4.30 -8.65 -7.09
C GLU A 88 3.14 -9.14 -6.22
N ILE A 89 2.10 -8.29 -6.08
CA ILE A 89 0.81 -8.68 -5.52
C ILE A 89 -0.15 -8.92 -6.68
N ARG A 90 -0.87 -10.05 -6.65
CA ARG A 90 -1.94 -10.38 -7.60
C ARG A 90 -3.29 -10.42 -6.88
N LEU A 91 -4.27 -9.68 -7.40
CA LEU A 91 -5.65 -9.62 -6.90
C LEU A 91 -6.65 -10.35 -7.81
#